data_AF-A0A1A8G9W3-F1
#
_entry.id   AF-A0A1A8G9W3-F1
#
_cell.length_a   1.000
_cell.length_b   1.000
_cell.length_c   1.000
_cell.angle_alpha   90.00
_cell.angle_beta   90.00
_cell.angle_gamma   90.00
#
_symmetry.space_group_name_H-M   'P 1'
#
loop_
_entity.id
_entity.type
_entity.pdbx_description
1 polymer ?
#
loop_
_entity_poly.entity_id
_entity_poly.type
_entity_poly.pdbx_seq_one_letter_code
_entity_poly.pdbx_strand_id
1 'polypeptide(L)'
;CRGWSRVWLLALQDMWGMLVSLRWRWVLLAFCASFIAHWLLFACLWYLLAHLNGDLAVQDHDHPPQGHVVCVKYITSFTAAFSFSLETQLTIGYGTMFPSG
;
A
#
# COMPACT_ATOMS: atom_id res chain seq x y z
N CYS A 1 18.24 25.40 21.17
CA CYS A 1 17.26 24.41 20.67
C CYS A 1 16.11 24.97 19.79
N ARG A 2 16.24 26.13 19.11
CA ARG A 2 15.18 26.70 18.22
C ARG A 2 15.56 26.81 16.72
N GLY A 3 16.79 26.43 16.36
CA GLY A 3 17.30 26.52 14.99
C GLY A 3 17.02 25.28 14.15
N TRP A 4 17.11 24.09 14.75
CA TRP A 4 17.04 22.82 14.02
C TRP A 4 15.66 22.57 13.39
N SER A 5 14.57 22.78 14.14
CA SER A 5 13.21 22.65 13.60
C SER A 5 12.92 23.63 12.46
N ARG A 6 13.48 24.84 12.51
CA ARG A 6 13.33 25.83 11.43
C ARG A 6 14.08 25.42 10.17
N VAL A 7 15.28 24.87 10.32
CA VAL A 7 16.07 24.34 9.19
C VAL A 7 15.34 23.17 8.53
N TRP A 8 14.78 22.23 9.31
CA TRP A 8 14.00 21.12 8.75
C TRP A 8 12.70 21.55 8.08
N LEU A 9 12.00 22.55 8.64
CA LEU A 9 10.79 23.10 8.02
C LEU A 9 11.11 23.82 6.70
N LEU A 10 12.20 24.60 6.66
CA LEU A 10 12.68 25.24 5.44
C LEU A 10 13.12 24.21 4.39
N ALA A 11 13.78 23.14 4.84
CA ALA A 11 14.19 22.04 3.97
C ALA A 11 12.99 21.28 3.38
N LEU A 12 11.92 21.04 4.16
CA LEU A 12 10.67 20.46 3.64
C LEU A 12 9.92 21.41 2.69
N GLN A 13 10.01 22.71 2.93
CA GLN A 13 9.40 23.73 2.07
C GLN A 13 10.11 23.83 0.71
N ASP A 14 11.43 23.58 0.67
CA ASP A 14 12.22 23.41 -0.56
C ASP A 14 12.55 21.93 -0.84
N MET A 15 11.52 21.10 -0.88
CA MET A 15 11.68 19.68 -1.17
C MET A 15 12.27 19.44 -2.57
N TRP A 16 11.96 20.30 -3.54
CA TRP A 16 12.46 20.19 -4.91
C TRP A 16 13.96 20.48 -5.01
N GLY A 17 14.44 21.59 -4.41
CA GLY A 17 15.86 21.90 -4.38
C GLY A 17 16.68 20.83 -3.65
N MET A 18 16.12 20.26 -2.58
CA MET A 18 16.73 19.12 -1.87
C MET A 18 16.85 17.88 -2.76
N LEU A 19 15.77 17.50 -3.45
CA LEU A 19 15.75 16.32 -4.32
C LEU A 19 16.77 16.42 -5.47
N VAL A 20 16.85 17.58 -6.13
CA VAL A 20 17.81 17.81 -7.23
C VAL A 20 19.25 17.86 -6.73
N SER A 21 19.46 18.30 -5.48
CA SER A 21 20.80 18.37 -4.87
C SER A 21 21.33 17.02 -4.37
N LEU A 22 20.48 15.98 -4.28
CA LEU A 22 20.89 14.63 -3.88
C LEU A 22 21.64 13.90 -5.01
N ARG A 23 22.60 13.03 -4.67
CA ARG A 23 23.19 12.12 -5.66
C ARG A 23 22.13 11.18 -6.20
N TRP A 24 22.16 10.90 -7.50
CA TRP A 24 21.19 10.06 -8.20
C TRP A 24 20.90 8.71 -7.51
N ARG A 25 21.91 8.08 -6.90
CA ARG A 25 21.75 6.81 -6.16
C ARG A 25 20.74 6.95 -5.01
N TRP A 26 20.79 8.06 -4.28
CA TRP A 26 19.89 8.33 -3.17
C TRP A 26 18.50 8.75 -3.64
N VAL A 27 18.41 9.44 -4.78
CA VAL A 27 17.12 9.77 -5.41
C VAL A 27 16.39 8.50 -5.82
N LEU A 28 17.05 7.58 -6.52
CA LEU A 28 16.46 6.30 -6.92
C LEU A 28 16.06 5.44 -5.70
N LEU A 29 16.91 5.38 -4.67
CA LEU A 29 16.58 4.64 -3.45
C LEU A 29 15.37 5.25 -2.72
N ALA A 30 15.31 6.58 -2.59
CA ALA A 30 14.18 7.25 -1.96
C ALA A 30 12.88 7.06 -2.75
N PHE A 31 12.95 7.08 -4.09
CA PHE A 31 11.83 6.79 -4.97
C PHE A 31 11.35 5.34 -4.80
N CYS A 32 12.23 4.34 -4.94
CA CYS A 32 11.83 2.95 -4.75
C CYS A 32 11.27 2.68 -3.34
N ALA A 33 11.89 3.25 -2.32
CA ALA A 33 11.42 3.12 -0.94
C ALA A 33 10.03 3.75 -0.73
N SER A 34 9.72 4.88 -1.39
CA SER A 34 8.40 5.50 -1.27
C SER A 34 7.31 4.63 -1.89
N PHE A 35 7.56 4.00 -3.04
CA PHE A 35 6.62 3.03 -3.65
C PHE A 35 6.41 1.81 -2.76
N ILE A 36 7.48 1.20 -2.25
CA ILE A 36 7.38 0.05 -1.35
C ILE A 36 6.59 0.42 -0.08
N ALA A 37 6.88 1.58 0.50
CA ALA A 37 6.15 2.06 1.68
C ALA A 37 4.66 2.28 1.37
N HIS A 38 4.32 2.82 0.20
CA HIS A 38 2.93 3.03 -0.21
C HIS A 38 2.20 1.70 -0.45
N TRP A 39 2.84 0.74 -1.10
CA TRP A 39 2.29 -0.61 -1.26
C TRP A 39 2.08 -1.31 0.08
N LEU A 40 3.04 -1.21 1.01
CA LEU A 40 2.91 -1.81 2.34
C LEU A 40 1.80 -1.15 3.16
N LEU A 41 1.67 0.18 3.11
CA LEU A 41 0.60 0.90 3.80
C LEU A 41 -0.78 0.40 3.34
N PHE A 42 -1.01 0.34 2.03
CA PHE A 42 -2.29 -0.12 1.49
C PHE A 42 -2.48 -1.64 1.67
N ALA A 43 -1.42 -2.44 1.62
CA ALA A 43 -1.49 -3.85 1.98
C ALA A 43 -2.01 -4.05 3.42
N CYS A 44 -1.50 -3.26 4.37
CA CYS A 44 -2.01 -3.26 5.75
C CYS A 44 -3.49 -2.87 5.81
N LEU A 45 -3.91 -1.84 5.07
CA LEU A 45 -5.32 -1.41 5.05
C LEU A 45 -6.24 -2.49 4.47
N TRP A 46 -5.86 -3.10 3.34
CA TRP A 46 -6.64 -4.19 2.72
C TRP A 46 -6.69 -5.44 3.59
N TYR A 47 -5.55 -5.81 4.19
CA TYR A 47 -5.49 -6.95 5.10
C TYR A 47 -6.34 -6.70 6.35
N LEU A 48 -6.29 -5.49 6.91
CA LEU A 48 -7.13 -5.11 8.05
C LEU A 48 -8.62 -5.12 7.67
N LEU A 49 -8.97 -4.62 6.49
CA LEU A 49 -10.35 -4.67 6.00
C LEU A 49 -10.85 -6.12 5.88
N ALA A 50 -10.07 -7.00 5.26
CA ALA A 50 -10.38 -8.42 5.15
C ALA A 50 -10.49 -9.09 6.53
N HIS A 51 -9.63 -8.71 7.47
CA HIS A 51 -9.68 -9.23 8.84
C HIS A 51 -10.94 -8.78 9.59
N LEU A 52 -11.29 -7.50 9.51
CA LEU A 52 -12.46 -6.92 10.18
C LEU A 52 -13.78 -7.41 9.57
N ASN A 53 -13.82 -7.62 8.26
CA ASN A 53 -14.98 -8.21 7.58
C ASN A 53 -15.13 -9.71 7.90
N GLY A 54 -14.04 -10.40 8.25
CA GLY A 54 -14.01 -11.85 8.46
C GLY A 54 -13.68 -12.66 7.22
N ASP A 55 -13.22 -12.01 6.14
CA ASP A 55 -12.88 -12.63 4.86
C ASP A 55 -11.76 -13.66 4.99
N LEU A 56 -10.82 -13.45 5.90
CA LEU A 56 -9.71 -14.37 6.15
C LEU A 56 -10.17 -15.75 6.67
N ALA A 57 -11.39 -15.85 7.23
CA ALA A 57 -11.96 -17.11 7.68
C ALA A 57 -12.71 -17.87 6.58
N VAL A 58 -13.02 -17.21 5.46
CA VAL A 58 -13.74 -17.78 4.33
C VAL A 58 -12.81 -18.72 3.56
N GLN A 59 -13.16 -20.02 3.51
CA GLN A 59 -12.34 -21.02 2.82
C GLN A 59 -12.47 -20.94 1.29
N ASP A 60 -13.69 -20.71 0.81
CA ASP A 60 -14.01 -20.56 -0.61
C ASP A 60 -14.54 -19.15 -0.86
N HIS A 61 -13.69 -18.30 -1.42
CA HIS A 61 -14.08 -16.92 -1.77
C HIS A 61 -15.05 -16.90 -2.95
N ASP A 62 -15.16 -17.95 -3.76
CA ASP A 62 -16.10 -18.07 -4.89
C ASP A 62 -17.52 -18.42 -4.45
N HIS A 63 -17.63 -19.19 -3.37
CA HIS A 63 -18.90 -19.55 -2.75
C HIS A 63 -18.90 -19.18 -1.26
N PRO A 64 -18.93 -17.87 -0.92
CA PRO A 64 -18.93 -17.46 0.48
C PRO A 64 -20.20 -17.93 1.19
N PRO A 65 -20.17 -18.06 2.54
CA PRO A 65 -21.33 -18.42 3.33
C PRO A 65 -22.55 -17.52 3.05
N GLN A 66 -23.75 -18.05 3.22
CA GLN A 66 -24.98 -17.29 3.01
C GLN A 66 -24.99 -16.03 3.89
N GLY A 67 -25.18 -14.86 3.26
CA GLY A 67 -25.20 -13.57 3.95
C GLY A 67 -23.82 -12.93 4.16
N HIS A 68 -22.74 -13.56 3.67
CA HIS A 68 -21.39 -12.99 3.70
C HIS A 68 -20.95 -12.54 2.31
N VAL A 69 -20.50 -11.29 2.17
CA VAL A 69 -19.91 -10.77 0.93
C VAL A 69 -18.45 -10.44 1.22
N VAL A 70 -17.55 -11.07 0.46
CA VAL A 70 -16.10 -10.86 0.58
C VAL A 70 -15.73 -9.50 -0.01
N CYS A 71 -14.99 -8.66 0.71
CA CYS A 71 -14.62 -7.32 0.22
C CYS A 71 -13.77 -7.40 -1.05
N VAL A 72 -12.75 -8.25 -1.08
CA VAL A 72 -11.89 -8.49 -2.25
C VAL A 72 -11.62 -9.99 -2.38
N LYS A 73 -11.79 -10.53 -3.58
CA LYS A 73 -11.53 -11.95 -3.85
C LYS A 73 -10.07 -12.32 -3.60
N TYR A 74 -9.86 -13.49 -3.02
CA TYR A 74 -8.57 -14.14 -2.74
C TYR A 74 -7.55 -13.35 -1.91
N ILE A 75 -7.97 -12.36 -1.11
CA ILE A 75 -7.13 -11.84 -0.02
C ILE A 75 -7.16 -12.80 1.17
N THR A 76 -6.32 -13.83 1.13
CA THR A 76 -6.23 -14.89 2.16
C THR A 76 -5.05 -14.73 3.12
N SER A 77 -4.11 -13.82 2.80
CA SER A 77 -2.91 -13.58 3.59
C SER A 77 -2.40 -12.15 3.40
N PHE A 78 -1.46 -11.72 4.25
CA PHE A 78 -0.82 -10.41 4.10
C PHE A 78 -0.09 -10.28 2.76
N THR A 79 0.57 -11.34 2.30
CA THR A 79 1.24 -11.36 0.99
C THR A 79 0.25 -11.19 -0.15
N ALA A 80 -0.94 -11.81 -0.07
CA ALA A 80 -2.01 -11.62 -1.05
C ALA A 80 -2.50 -10.15 -1.05
N ALA A 81 -2.72 -9.56 0.12
CA ALA A 81 -3.07 -8.14 0.25
C ALA A 81 -1.98 -7.21 -0.32
N PHE A 82 -0.70 -7.55 -0.14
CA PHE A 82 0.43 -6.82 -0.71
C PHE A 82 0.45 -6.90 -2.23
N SER A 83 0.31 -8.09 -2.81
CA SER A 83 0.22 -8.27 -4.26
C SER A 83 -0.96 -7.48 -4.84
N PHE A 84 -2.15 -7.55 -4.23
CA PHE A 84 -3.31 -6.77 -4.65
C PHE A 84 -3.06 -5.26 -4.62
N SER A 85 -2.43 -4.76 -3.54
CA SER A 85 -2.06 -3.35 -3.41
C SER A 85 -1.08 -2.90 -4.50
N LEU A 86 -0.06 -3.72 -4.78
CA LEU A 86 0.92 -3.46 -5.84
C LEU A 86 0.24 -3.44 -7.21
N GLU A 87 -0.58 -4.45 -7.52
CA GLU A 87 -1.29 -4.59 -8.80
C GLU A 87 -2.22 -3.40 -9.06
N THR A 88 -2.93 -2.92 -8.02
CA THR A 88 -3.86 -1.80 -8.12
C THR A 88 -3.12 -0.49 -8.38
N GLN A 89 -2.06 -0.20 -7.61
CA GLN A 89 -1.34 1.08 -7.71
C GLN A 89 -0.45 1.17 -8.96
N LEU A 90 0.08 0.03 -9.43
CA LEU A 90 0.78 -0.05 -10.71
C LEU A 90 -0.18 -0.21 -11.89
N THR A 91 -1.48 -0.33 -11.65
CA THR A 91 -2.51 -0.54 -12.67
C THR A 91 -2.26 -1.77 -13.55
N ILE A 92 -1.59 -2.78 -13.01
CA ILE A 92 -1.34 -4.06 -13.69
C ILE A 92 -2.66 -4.84 -13.74
N GLY A 93 -3.30 -5.01 -12.58
CA GLY A 93 -4.60 -5.68 -12.41
C GLY A 93 -4.69 -7.02 -13.16
N TYR A 94 -4.02 -8.07 -12.67
CA TYR A 94 -4.04 -9.38 -13.35
C TYR A 94 -5.46 -9.98 -13.49
N GLY A 95 -6.43 -9.48 -12.70
CA GLY A 95 -7.84 -9.83 -12.79
C GLY A 95 -8.25 -11.03 -11.93
N THR A 96 -7.30 -11.64 -11.22
CA THR A 96 -7.58 -12.72 -10.26
C THR A 96 -8.18 -12.17 -8.96
N MET A 97 -7.69 -11.04 -8.47
CA MET A 97 -8.17 -10.37 -7.25
C MET A 97 -8.94 -9.10 -7.65
N PHE A 98 -10.19 -8.98 -7.21
CA PHE A 98 -11.04 -7.83 -7.51
C PHE A 98 -12.01 -7.54 -6.34
N PRO A 99 -12.37 -6.27 -6.11
CA PRO A 99 -13.39 -5.91 -5.13
C PRO A 99 -14.73 -6.53 -5.51
N SER A 100 -15.40 -7.15 -4.55
CA SER A 100 -16.78 -7.62 -4.74
C SER A 100 -17.74 -6.50 -4.33
N GLY A 101 -18.84 -6.35 -5.08
CA GLY A 101 -19.92 -5.41 -4.82
C GLY A 101 -21.27 -6.08 -4.99
#